data_AF-A0A9E6E2L2-F1
#
_entry.id   AF-A0A9E6E2L2-F1
#
_cell.length_a   1.000
_cell.length_b   1.000
_cell.length_c   1.000
_cell.angle_alpha   90.00
_cell.angle_beta   90.00
_cell.angle_gamma   90.00
#
_symmetry.space_group_name_H-M   'P 1'
#
loop_
_entity.id
_entity.type
_entity.pdbx_description
1 polymer ?
#
loop_
_entity_poly.entity_id
_entity_poly.type
_entity_poly.pdbx_seq_one_letter_code
_entity_poly.pdbx_strand_id
1 'polypeptide(L)'
;MVYRYILMMLAIVAGIFLWPEDEIASAGTVIEREDSAQSIASNENRYRTVVEERGHTESLIQPSREIVPSSVAKSAGKSLVEALESFWQECQWRNDCEQVLNELKAELSDARYHLLARYPQLKAQWQNVMGELELNQYHSLSDRIAEIKRQALLIWGELANVMFAEEYALYDFSLASQSLATDSAVSYVESYEALLEQWQHNVESLSLDSGAARYEKGVSLIPSTFTQLQKDQVKAQLSAKYLNAEQSASIAQREQQVASQEVQVKSYQSQLSDLKQSLDQQRSTAGSAMSDQEWQQYVEQQISEFRTHFFTYK
;
A
#
# COMPACT_ATOMS: atom_id res chain seq x y z
N MET A 1 7.04 -7.34 7.90
CA MET A 1 8.03 -6.23 7.88
C MET A 1 7.93 -5.33 6.63
N VAL A 2 6.75 -5.16 6.03
CA VAL A 2 6.56 -4.28 4.84
C VAL A 2 5.78 -3.00 5.18
N TYR A 3 5.05 -2.99 6.30
CA TYR A 3 4.27 -1.83 6.78
C TYR A 3 5.09 -0.68 7.39
N ARG A 4 6.41 -0.85 7.60
CA ARG A 4 7.29 0.22 8.08
C ARG A 4 7.58 1.31 7.04
N TYR A 5 7.39 1.02 5.75
CA TYR A 5 7.71 1.97 4.68
C TYR A 5 6.53 2.82 4.21
N ILE A 6 5.30 2.34 4.38
CA ILE A 6 4.10 3.05 3.88
C ILE A 6 3.75 4.26 4.78
N LEU A 7 3.98 4.18 6.09
CA LEU A 7 3.74 5.30 7.01
C LEU A 7 4.85 6.36 6.99
N MET A 8 6.08 6.01 6.58
CA MET A 8 7.15 7.00 6.37
C MET A 8 6.92 7.87 5.12
N MET A 9 6.24 7.35 4.10
CA MET A 9 5.96 8.13 2.88
C MET A 9 4.83 9.16 3.07
N LEU A 10 3.87 8.92 3.97
CA LEU A 10 2.77 9.87 4.18
C LEU A 10 3.20 11.16 4.90
N ALA A 11 4.19 11.11 5.80
CA ALA A 11 4.71 12.30 6.46
C ALA A 11 5.58 13.17 5.53
N ILE A 12 6.20 12.58 4.50
CA ILE A 12 6.99 13.32 3.51
C ILE A 12 6.09 13.86 2.39
N VAL A 13 5.05 13.12 1.99
CA VAL A 13 4.12 13.54 0.93
C VAL A 13 3.15 14.63 1.41
N ALA A 14 2.71 14.62 2.68
CA ALA A 14 1.88 15.72 3.24
C ALA A 14 2.64 17.06 3.36
N GLY A 15 3.98 17.05 3.35
CA GLY A 15 4.80 18.25 3.30
C GLY A 15 4.97 18.86 1.91
N ILE A 16 4.64 18.11 0.84
CA ILE A 16 4.78 18.54 -0.56
C ILE A 16 3.45 19.11 -1.10
N PHE A 17 2.31 18.68 -0.58
CA PHE A 17 0.97 19.08 -1.07
C PHE A 17 0.36 20.33 -0.39
N LEU A 18 1.09 21.03 0.48
CA LEU A 18 0.69 22.31 1.08
C LEU A 18 1.57 23.48 0.59
N TRP A 19 1.98 23.43 -0.67
CA TRP A 19 2.45 24.61 -1.40
C TRP A 19 1.28 25.29 -2.10
N PRO A 20 1.14 26.63 -2.00
CA PRO A 20 0.22 27.36 -2.87
C PRO A 20 0.63 27.14 -4.33
N GLU A 21 -0.30 26.60 -5.12
CA GLU A 21 -0.25 26.57 -6.57
C GLU A 21 -0.45 27.99 -7.11
N ASP A 22 0.63 28.75 -7.21
CA ASP A 22 0.76 29.82 -8.19
C ASP A 22 2.26 29.99 -8.48
N GLU A 23 2.58 30.13 -9.77
CA GLU A 23 3.92 30.25 -10.38
C GLU A 23 4.54 28.95 -10.95
N ILE A 24 3.85 28.36 -11.94
CA ILE A 24 4.56 27.83 -13.11
C ILE A 24 4.01 28.54 -14.36
N ALA A 25 4.71 29.59 -14.78
CA ALA A 25 4.54 30.18 -16.10
C ALA A 25 5.91 30.24 -16.80
N SER A 26 6.13 29.28 -17.72
CA SER A 26 6.92 29.34 -18.99
C SER A 26 8.38 29.84 -18.93
N ALA A 27 9.38 29.20 -19.54
CA ALA A 27 9.45 28.79 -20.94
C ALA A 27 10.56 27.72 -21.15
N GLY A 28 10.38 26.86 -22.15
CA GLY A 28 11.23 25.70 -22.40
C GLY A 28 12.53 26.00 -23.16
N THR A 29 13.43 25.02 -23.14
CA THR A 29 14.32 24.71 -24.25
C THR A 29 14.53 23.21 -24.35
N VAL A 30 14.24 22.70 -25.54
CA VAL A 30 14.57 21.37 -26.03
C VAL A 30 16.09 21.26 -26.15
N ILE A 31 16.70 20.21 -25.60
CA ILE A 31 18.04 19.78 -26.00
C ILE A 31 17.95 18.32 -26.43
N GLU A 32 17.94 18.11 -27.75
CA GLU A 32 18.34 16.86 -28.39
C GLU A 32 19.81 16.55 -28.03
N ARG A 33 20.13 15.30 -27.71
CA ARG A 33 21.51 14.83 -27.61
C ARG A 33 21.68 13.60 -28.49
N GLU A 34 22.43 13.81 -29.57
CA GLU A 34 22.88 12.83 -30.55
C GLU A 34 23.73 11.70 -29.95
N ASP A 35 23.60 10.55 -30.61
CA ASP A 35 24.42 9.36 -30.53
C ASP A 35 25.91 9.63 -30.76
N SER A 36 26.78 8.88 -30.07
CA SER A 36 28.14 8.60 -30.51
C SER A 36 28.65 7.31 -29.86
N ALA A 37 28.73 6.26 -30.67
CA ALA A 37 29.43 5.02 -30.38
C ALA A 37 30.95 5.22 -30.40
N GLN A 38 31.68 4.58 -29.48
CA GLN A 38 33.05 4.17 -29.77
C GLN A 38 33.50 2.96 -28.94
N SER A 39 33.86 1.94 -29.71
CA SER A 39 34.51 0.68 -29.36
C SER A 39 35.96 0.84 -28.91
N ILE A 40 36.42 0.02 -27.97
CA ILE A 40 37.80 -0.50 -27.97
C ILE A 40 37.75 -2.01 -27.69
N ALA A 41 38.39 -2.75 -28.59
CA ALA A 41 38.52 -4.19 -28.58
C ALA A 41 39.89 -4.64 -28.02
N SER A 42 39.91 -5.91 -27.60
CA SER A 42 41.03 -6.86 -27.67
C SER A 42 42.15 -6.77 -26.62
N ASN A 43 42.26 -7.83 -25.80
CA ASN A 43 43.39 -8.76 -26.00
C ASN A 43 43.07 -10.19 -25.56
N GLU A 44 43.55 -11.12 -26.37
CA GLU A 44 43.31 -12.56 -26.38
C GLU A 44 44.65 -13.27 -26.13
N ASN A 45 44.68 -14.25 -25.21
CA ASN A 45 45.36 -15.56 -25.33
C ASN A 45 45.57 -16.17 -23.92
N ARG A 46 44.93 -17.29 -23.56
CA ARG A 46 45.13 -18.69 -24.02
C ARG A 46 46.33 -19.35 -23.35
N TYR A 47 46.05 -20.21 -22.36
CA TYR A 47 46.67 -21.53 -22.24
C TYR A 47 45.65 -22.54 -21.70
N ARG A 48 45.72 -23.73 -22.27
CA ARG A 48 44.79 -24.86 -22.22
C ARG A 48 45.49 -25.96 -21.43
N THR A 49 44.81 -26.59 -20.48
CA THR A 49 45.04 -28.01 -20.13
C THR A 49 43.80 -28.60 -19.46
N VAL A 50 43.48 -29.81 -19.91
CA VAL A 50 42.32 -30.67 -19.63
C VAL A 50 42.67 -31.63 -18.49
N VAL A 51 41.75 -31.87 -17.54
CA VAL A 51 41.43 -33.14 -16.82
C VAL A 51 40.08 -32.89 -16.10
N GLU A 52 38.94 -33.37 -16.61
CA GLU A 52 38.23 -34.64 -16.33
C GLU A 52 37.38 -34.64 -15.02
N GLU A 53 36.06 -34.76 -15.28
CA GLU A 53 34.94 -35.25 -14.46
C GLU A 53 34.86 -35.00 -12.93
N ARG A 54 33.80 -34.28 -12.54
CA ARG A 54 32.82 -34.84 -11.60
C ARG A 54 31.46 -34.18 -11.78
N GLY A 55 30.44 -35.01 -12.03
CA GLY A 55 29.07 -34.59 -12.22
C GLY A 55 28.56 -33.72 -11.07
N HIS A 56 28.03 -32.57 -11.44
CA HIS A 56 27.09 -31.86 -10.61
C HIS A 56 25.72 -32.14 -11.19
N THR A 57 25.02 -33.01 -10.48
CA THR A 57 23.59 -33.19 -10.56
C THR A 57 22.98 -31.81 -10.40
N GLU A 58 22.57 -31.22 -11.51
CA GLU A 58 21.68 -30.09 -11.54
C GLU A 58 20.38 -30.58 -10.88
N SER A 59 20.27 -30.31 -9.57
CA SER A 59 19.03 -30.49 -8.84
C SER A 59 18.04 -29.47 -9.41
N LEU A 60 17.44 -29.82 -10.54
CA LEU A 60 16.14 -29.32 -10.95
C LEU A 60 15.20 -29.69 -9.81
N ILE A 61 14.99 -28.76 -8.89
CA ILE A 61 13.85 -28.79 -8.00
C ILE A 61 12.64 -28.64 -8.92
N GLN A 62 12.16 -29.75 -9.46
CA GLN A 62 10.83 -29.81 -10.03
C GLN A 62 9.88 -29.50 -8.87
N PRO A 63 9.07 -28.43 -8.94
CA PRO A 63 7.95 -28.29 -8.02
C PRO A 63 7.13 -29.57 -8.17
N SER A 64 7.07 -30.37 -7.11
CA SER A 64 6.43 -31.68 -7.13
C SER A 64 5.00 -31.53 -7.64
N ARG A 65 4.63 -32.25 -8.70
CA ARG A 65 3.28 -32.22 -9.28
C ARG A 65 2.17 -32.43 -8.24
N GLU A 66 2.46 -33.07 -7.10
CA GLU A 66 1.57 -33.28 -5.95
C GLU A 66 1.17 -31.99 -5.19
N ILE A 67 1.94 -30.90 -5.29
CA ILE A 67 1.71 -29.67 -4.51
C ILE A 67 0.56 -28.84 -5.11
N VAL A 68 0.38 -28.88 -6.42
CA VAL A 68 -0.65 -28.11 -7.15
C VAL A 68 -2.09 -28.55 -6.83
N PRO A 69 -2.47 -29.86 -6.94
CA PRO A 69 -3.84 -30.29 -6.66
C PRO A 69 -4.25 -29.99 -5.22
N SER A 70 -3.35 -30.21 -4.26
CA SER A 70 -3.63 -29.98 -2.85
C SER A 70 -3.79 -28.50 -2.51
N SER A 71 -2.99 -27.60 -3.11
CA SER A 71 -3.12 -26.17 -2.87
C SER A 71 -4.40 -25.62 -3.50
N VAL A 72 -4.72 -25.95 -4.76
CA VAL A 72 -5.95 -25.48 -5.43
C VAL A 72 -7.22 -26.05 -4.78
N ALA A 73 -7.19 -27.28 -4.30
CA ALA A 73 -8.37 -27.91 -3.69
C ALA A 73 -8.77 -27.30 -2.34
N LYS A 74 -7.79 -26.92 -1.52
CA LYS A 74 -8.01 -26.55 -0.09
C LYS A 74 -7.88 -25.07 0.21
N SER A 75 -7.29 -24.28 -0.69
CA SER A 75 -7.10 -22.85 -0.51
C SER A 75 -8.37 -22.05 -0.81
N ALA A 76 -8.41 -20.85 -0.25
CA ALA A 76 -9.37 -19.80 -0.61
C ALA A 76 -8.60 -18.49 -0.78
N GLY A 77 -9.27 -17.53 -1.42
CA GLY A 77 -8.82 -16.16 -1.39
C GLY A 77 -7.50 -15.94 -2.09
N LYS A 78 -6.64 -15.13 -1.47
CA LYS A 78 -5.30 -14.83 -2.01
C LYS A 78 -4.47 -16.09 -2.27
N SER A 79 -4.49 -17.05 -1.34
CA SER A 79 -3.71 -18.29 -1.49
C SER A 79 -4.21 -19.15 -2.66
N LEU A 80 -5.51 -19.10 -2.96
CA LEU A 80 -6.09 -19.76 -4.13
C LEU A 80 -5.70 -19.05 -5.41
N VAL A 81 -5.77 -17.71 -5.44
CA VAL A 81 -5.33 -16.91 -6.59
C VAL A 81 -3.86 -17.20 -6.91
N GLU A 82 -2.99 -17.19 -5.89
CA GLU A 82 -1.57 -17.52 -6.04
C GLU A 82 -1.36 -18.94 -6.59
N ALA A 83 -2.13 -19.94 -6.10
CA ALA A 83 -2.07 -21.31 -6.59
C ALA A 83 -2.51 -21.44 -8.06
N LEU A 84 -3.61 -20.78 -8.45
CA LEU A 84 -4.12 -20.76 -9.81
C LEU A 84 -3.12 -20.10 -10.77
N GLU A 85 -2.54 -18.96 -10.38
CA GLU A 85 -1.53 -18.26 -11.17
C GLU A 85 -0.26 -19.09 -11.34
N SER A 86 0.23 -19.66 -10.25
CA SER A 86 1.44 -20.49 -10.27
C SER A 86 1.26 -21.72 -11.17
N PHE A 87 0.10 -22.36 -11.13
CA PHE A 87 -0.22 -23.47 -12.03
C PHE A 87 -0.10 -23.07 -13.50
N TRP A 88 -0.79 -21.98 -13.88
CA TRP A 88 -0.83 -21.55 -15.28
C TRP A 88 0.52 -21.05 -15.77
N GLN A 89 1.28 -20.33 -14.94
CA GLN A 89 2.64 -19.90 -15.27
C GLN A 89 3.57 -21.10 -15.52
N GLU A 90 3.55 -22.09 -14.63
CA GLU A 90 4.39 -23.29 -14.72
C GLU A 90 4.05 -24.13 -15.95
N CYS A 91 2.77 -24.44 -16.17
CA CYS A 91 2.38 -25.29 -17.29
C CYS A 91 2.58 -24.60 -18.65
N GLN A 92 2.44 -23.27 -18.71
CA GLN A 92 2.72 -22.50 -19.92
C GLN A 92 4.21 -22.52 -20.24
N TRP A 93 5.06 -22.35 -19.21
CA TRP A 93 6.51 -22.43 -19.36
C TRP A 93 6.97 -23.80 -19.90
N ARG A 94 6.34 -24.89 -19.43
CA ARG A 94 6.63 -26.25 -19.90
C ARG A 94 5.89 -26.66 -21.17
N ASN A 95 4.94 -25.85 -21.63
CA ASN A 95 4.04 -26.16 -22.75
C ASN A 95 3.27 -27.49 -22.58
N ASP A 96 2.82 -27.79 -21.35
CA ASP A 96 2.14 -29.06 -21.00
C ASP A 96 0.77 -28.88 -20.32
N CYS A 97 0.17 -27.67 -20.38
CA CYS A 97 -1.08 -27.34 -19.68
C CYS A 97 -2.23 -28.32 -19.92
N GLU A 98 -2.49 -28.72 -21.17
CA GLU A 98 -3.60 -29.63 -21.48
C GLU A 98 -3.39 -31.01 -20.84
N GLN A 99 -2.16 -31.51 -20.88
CA GLN A 99 -1.81 -32.79 -20.26
C GLN A 99 -2.03 -32.72 -18.75
N VAL A 100 -1.47 -31.72 -18.07
CA VAL A 100 -1.56 -31.59 -16.61
C VAL A 100 -3.01 -31.31 -16.18
N LEU A 101 -3.77 -30.52 -16.93
CA LEU A 101 -5.21 -30.34 -16.68
C LEU A 101 -5.96 -31.67 -16.74
N ASN A 102 -5.69 -32.52 -17.74
CA ASN A 102 -6.34 -33.81 -17.86
C ASN A 102 -6.01 -34.75 -16.68
N GLU A 103 -4.76 -34.73 -16.20
CA GLU A 103 -4.33 -35.47 -15.00
C GLU A 103 -5.13 -35.00 -13.75
N LEU A 104 -5.27 -33.69 -13.56
CA LEU A 104 -5.92 -33.08 -12.38
C LEU A 104 -7.44 -33.27 -12.34
N LYS A 105 -8.08 -33.68 -13.44
CA LYS A 105 -9.55 -33.85 -13.51
C LYS A 105 -10.08 -34.89 -12.52
N ALA A 106 -9.29 -35.93 -12.22
CA ALA A 106 -9.68 -36.97 -11.27
C ALA A 106 -9.36 -36.60 -9.82
N GLU A 107 -8.51 -35.58 -9.60
CA GLU A 107 -7.99 -35.22 -8.27
C GLU A 107 -8.73 -34.04 -7.64
N LEU A 108 -9.34 -33.18 -8.48
CA LEU A 108 -10.09 -32.01 -8.04
C LEU A 108 -11.60 -32.28 -8.10
N SER A 109 -12.36 -31.67 -7.19
CA SER A 109 -13.81 -31.56 -7.35
C SER A 109 -14.17 -30.85 -8.65
N ASP A 110 -15.33 -31.16 -9.23
CA ASP A 110 -15.79 -30.53 -10.48
C ASP A 110 -15.70 -28.99 -10.44
N ALA A 111 -16.16 -28.35 -9.36
CA ALA A 111 -16.12 -26.90 -9.23
C ALA A 111 -14.68 -26.35 -9.27
N ARG A 112 -13.75 -26.98 -8.53
CA ARG A 112 -12.32 -26.59 -8.51
C ARG A 112 -11.63 -26.84 -9.84
N TYR A 113 -11.97 -27.94 -10.50
CA TYR A 113 -11.45 -28.25 -11.83
C TYR A 113 -11.90 -27.21 -12.86
N HIS A 114 -13.19 -26.87 -12.89
CA HIS A 114 -13.72 -25.86 -13.81
C HIS A 114 -13.13 -24.48 -13.53
N LEU A 115 -12.92 -24.13 -12.25
CA LEU A 115 -12.21 -22.91 -11.87
C LEU A 115 -10.81 -22.89 -12.46
N LEU A 116 -10.02 -23.94 -12.22
CA LEU A 116 -8.65 -24.06 -12.70
C LEU A 116 -8.59 -23.96 -14.23
N ALA A 117 -9.40 -24.76 -14.92
CA ALA A 117 -9.41 -24.84 -16.38
C ALA A 117 -9.83 -23.53 -17.06
N ARG A 118 -10.72 -22.75 -16.44
CA ARG A 118 -11.24 -21.49 -17.00
C ARG A 118 -10.58 -20.24 -16.43
N TYR A 119 -9.69 -20.40 -15.45
CA TYR A 119 -9.09 -19.27 -14.72
C TYR A 119 -8.53 -18.15 -15.62
N PRO A 120 -7.76 -18.40 -16.70
CA PRO A 120 -7.21 -17.32 -17.52
C PRO A 120 -8.31 -16.49 -18.19
N GLN A 121 -9.37 -17.14 -18.66
CA GLN A 121 -10.52 -16.47 -19.26
C GLN A 121 -11.29 -15.65 -18.23
N LEU A 122 -11.61 -16.26 -17.07
CA LEU A 122 -12.35 -15.60 -16.00
C LEU A 122 -11.57 -14.40 -15.43
N LYS A 123 -10.25 -14.53 -15.27
CA LYS A 123 -9.36 -13.46 -14.84
C LYS A 123 -9.38 -12.30 -15.83
N ALA A 124 -9.26 -12.57 -17.13
CA ALA A 124 -9.32 -11.52 -18.16
C ALA A 124 -10.69 -10.81 -18.17
N GLN A 125 -11.79 -11.56 -18.05
CA GLN A 125 -13.14 -10.98 -17.95
C GLN A 125 -13.29 -10.10 -16.71
N TRP A 126 -12.81 -10.57 -15.56
CA TRP A 126 -12.80 -9.79 -14.32
C TRP A 126 -12.00 -8.50 -14.44
N GLN A 127 -10.81 -8.55 -15.03
CA GLN A 127 -9.99 -7.35 -15.27
C GLN A 127 -10.69 -6.34 -16.17
N ASN A 128 -11.34 -6.79 -17.24
CA ASN A 128 -12.07 -5.91 -18.15
C ASN A 128 -13.27 -5.25 -17.43
N VAL A 129 -14.10 -6.04 -16.75
CA VAL A 129 -15.27 -5.51 -16.02
C VAL A 129 -14.82 -4.53 -14.94
N MET A 130 -13.78 -4.85 -14.17
CA MET A 130 -13.28 -3.94 -13.14
C MET A 130 -12.63 -2.67 -13.71
N GLY A 131 -12.09 -2.72 -14.93
CA GLY A 131 -11.55 -1.55 -15.63
C GLY A 131 -12.64 -0.59 -16.13
N GLU A 132 -13.83 -1.09 -16.42
CA GLU A 132 -14.98 -0.32 -16.91
C GLU A 132 -15.99 0.04 -15.79
N LEU A 133 -15.85 -0.55 -14.60
CA LEU A 133 -16.83 -0.40 -13.53
C LEU A 133 -16.81 0.99 -12.90
N GLU A 134 -17.83 1.78 -13.20
CA GLU A 134 -18.06 3.07 -12.57
C GLU A 134 -18.70 2.91 -11.19
N LEU A 135 -17.90 3.06 -10.12
CA LEU A 135 -18.38 2.97 -8.73
C LEU A 135 -18.85 4.32 -8.15
N ASN A 136 -18.52 5.44 -8.80
CA ASN A 136 -18.89 6.79 -8.39
C ASN A 136 -20.40 7.06 -8.48
N GLN A 137 -21.12 6.35 -9.34
CA GLN A 137 -22.58 6.44 -9.48
C GLN A 137 -23.34 5.95 -8.22
N TYR A 138 -22.67 5.19 -7.34
CA TYR A 138 -23.26 4.70 -6.10
C TYR A 138 -22.93 5.62 -4.92
N HIS A 139 -23.97 5.99 -4.17
CA HIS A 139 -23.87 6.94 -3.07
C HIS A 139 -23.32 6.34 -1.77
N SER A 140 -23.63 5.08 -1.48
CA SER A 140 -23.19 4.42 -0.25
C SER A 140 -22.07 3.41 -0.49
N LEU A 141 -21.25 3.17 0.54
CA LEU A 141 -20.25 2.09 0.53
C LEU A 141 -20.92 0.72 0.35
N SER A 142 -22.11 0.53 0.93
CA SER A 142 -22.89 -0.70 0.80
C SER A 142 -23.25 -0.99 -0.65
N ASP A 143 -23.72 0.02 -1.40
CA ASP A 143 -24.12 -0.15 -2.79
C ASP A 143 -22.91 -0.46 -3.69
N ARG A 144 -21.77 0.20 -3.45
CA ARG A 144 -20.51 -0.07 -4.16
C ARG A 144 -20.03 -1.50 -3.93
N ILE A 145 -20.02 -1.96 -2.68
CA ILE A 145 -19.64 -3.33 -2.33
C ILE A 145 -20.62 -4.33 -2.95
N ALA A 146 -21.93 -4.07 -2.87
CA ALA A 146 -22.94 -4.93 -3.46
C ALA A 146 -22.74 -5.07 -4.97
N GLU A 147 -22.40 -3.98 -5.67
CA GLU A 147 -22.11 -4.02 -7.10
C GLU A 147 -20.85 -4.83 -7.42
N ILE A 148 -19.76 -4.64 -6.69
CA ILE A 148 -18.53 -5.44 -6.87
C ILE A 148 -18.82 -6.93 -6.67
N LYS A 149 -19.54 -7.29 -5.59
CA LYS A 149 -19.93 -8.68 -5.31
C LYS A 149 -20.84 -9.25 -6.40
N ARG A 150 -21.76 -8.44 -6.93
CA ARG A 150 -22.64 -8.83 -8.04
C ARG A 150 -21.85 -9.13 -9.31
N GLN A 151 -20.90 -8.28 -9.68
CA GLN A 151 -20.04 -8.49 -10.85
C GLN A 151 -19.17 -9.75 -10.70
N ALA A 152 -18.62 -9.96 -9.49
CA ALA A 152 -17.84 -11.16 -9.20
C ALA A 152 -18.70 -12.43 -9.31
N LEU A 153 -19.93 -12.41 -8.82
CA LEU A 153 -20.87 -13.52 -8.95
C LEU A 153 -21.20 -13.82 -10.43
N LEU A 154 -21.34 -12.80 -11.28
CA LEU A 154 -21.60 -13.00 -12.71
C LEU A 154 -20.46 -13.69 -13.45
N ILE A 155 -19.21 -13.43 -13.05
CA ILE A 155 -18.03 -13.99 -13.72
C ILE A 155 -17.63 -15.33 -13.10
N TRP A 156 -17.48 -15.35 -11.78
CA TRP A 156 -16.92 -16.49 -11.05
C TRP A 156 -17.99 -17.46 -10.53
N GLY A 157 -19.28 -17.11 -10.63
CA GLY A 157 -20.36 -17.88 -10.04
C GLY A 157 -20.23 -17.98 -8.52
N GLU A 158 -20.71 -19.08 -7.93
CA GLU A 158 -20.64 -19.32 -6.49
C GLU A 158 -19.21 -19.36 -5.94
N LEU A 159 -18.22 -19.62 -6.81
CA LEU A 159 -16.81 -19.59 -6.45
C LEU A 159 -16.29 -18.18 -6.17
N ALA A 160 -17.05 -17.11 -6.46
CA ALA A 160 -16.70 -15.75 -6.07
C ALA A 160 -16.42 -15.65 -4.55
N ASN A 161 -17.23 -16.31 -3.71
CA ASN A 161 -17.03 -16.32 -2.25
C ASN A 161 -15.74 -17.02 -1.83
N VAL A 162 -15.29 -17.98 -2.63
CA VAL A 162 -14.04 -18.71 -2.38
C VAL A 162 -12.85 -17.93 -2.94
N MET A 163 -12.99 -17.29 -4.10
CA MET A 163 -11.94 -16.51 -4.75
C MET A 163 -11.59 -15.23 -4.01
N PHE A 164 -12.60 -14.56 -3.44
CA PHE A 164 -12.48 -13.26 -2.78
C PHE A 164 -12.75 -13.37 -1.28
N ALA A 165 -12.38 -14.49 -0.67
CA ALA A 165 -12.73 -14.79 0.72
C ALA A 165 -12.22 -13.71 1.69
N GLU A 166 -10.95 -13.29 1.60
CA GLU A 166 -10.43 -12.23 2.46
C GLU A 166 -10.97 -10.86 2.08
N GLU A 167 -11.08 -10.53 0.78
CA GLU A 167 -11.63 -9.24 0.34
C GLU A 167 -13.08 -9.07 0.80
N TYR A 168 -13.90 -10.12 0.70
CA TYR A 168 -15.30 -10.07 1.15
C TYR A 168 -15.38 -9.96 2.66
N ALA A 169 -14.53 -10.68 3.40
CA ALA A 169 -14.44 -10.51 4.85
C ALA A 169 -14.10 -9.05 5.20
N LEU A 170 -13.15 -8.43 4.49
CA LEU A 170 -12.77 -7.04 4.69
C LEU A 170 -13.92 -6.07 4.37
N TYR A 171 -14.64 -6.29 3.27
CA TYR A 171 -15.79 -5.48 2.87
C TYR A 171 -16.91 -5.56 3.91
N ASP A 172 -17.27 -6.77 4.30
CA ASP A 172 -18.36 -7.00 5.25
C ASP A 172 -18.00 -6.50 6.65
N PHE A 173 -16.75 -6.65 7.07
CA PHE A 173 -16.24 -6.03 8.30
C PHE A 173 -16.34 -4.50 8.22
N SER A 174 -15.96 -3.90 7.09
CA SER A 174 -16.03 -2.44 6.90
C SER A 174 -17.48 -1.95 6.98
N LEU A 175 -18.43 -2.68 6.40
CA LEU A 175 -19.86 -2.39 6.54
C LEU A 175 -20.33 -2.51 8.00
N ALA A 176 -19.99 -3.61 8.68
CA ALA A 176 -20.36 -3.81 10.07
C ALA A 176 -19.80 -2.71 11.00
N SER A 177 -18.56 -2.27 10.75
CA SER A 177 -17.90 -1.22 11.53
C SER A 177 -18.54 0.16 11.42
N GLN A 178 -19.39 0.42 10.42
CA GLN A 178 -20.10 1.70 10.31
C GLN A 178 -21.05 1.94 11.48
N SER A 179 -21.50 0.89 12.17
CA SER A 179 -22.28 1.02 13.40
C SER A 179 -21.55 1.81 14.50
N LEU A 180 -20.21 1.71 14.54
CA LEU A 180 -19.37 2.45 15.49
C LEU A 180 -19.40 3.96 15.25
N ALA A 181 -19.74 4.41 14.04
CA ALA A 181 -19.80 5.84 13.71
C ALA A 181 -20.91 6.58 14.48
N THR A 182 -21.94 5.85 14.92
CA THR A 182 -23.06 6.39 15.70
C THR A 182 -22.90 6.21 17.21
N ASP A 183 -21.81 5.58 17.66
CA ASP A 183 -21.58 5.33 19.08
C ASP A 183 -21.19 6.60 19.84
N SER A 184 -21.44 6.55 21.16
CA SER A 184 -20.87 7.52 22.09
C SER A 184 -19.42 7.16 22.41
N ALA A 185 -18.61 8.15 22.81
CA ALA A 185 -17.23 7.90 23.25
C ALA A 185 -17.13 6.96 24.47
N VAL A 186 -18.18 6.89 25.29
CA VAL A 186 -18.22 6.03 26.48
C VAL A 186 -18.45 4.57 26.11
N SER A 187 -19.30 4.30 25.11
CA SER A 187 -19.66 2.95 24.68
C SER A 187 -18.75 2.39 23.59
N TYR A 188 -17.96 3.25 22.93
CA TYR A 188 -17.18 2.89 21.74
C TYR A 188 -16.34 1.63 21.89
N VAL A 189 -15.58 1.51 22.99
CA VAL A 189 -14.64 0.38 23.18
C VAL A 189 -15.38 -0.93 23.38
N GLU A 190 -16.50 -0.92 24.10
CA GLU A 190 -17.38 -2.08 24.27
C GLU A 190 -18.02 -2.50 22.94
N SER A 191 -18.54 -1.55 22.16
CA SER A 191 -19.09 -1.84 20.83
C SER A 191 -18.03 -2.38 19.87
N TYR A 192 -16.81 -1.84 19.91
CA TYR A 192 -15.69 -2.33 19.11
C TYR A 192 -15.32 -3.77 19.48
N GLU A 193 -15.36 -4.12 20.76
CA GLU A 193 -15.13 -5.50 21.20
C GLU A 193 -16.21 -6.45 20.73
N ALA A 194 -17.48 -6.06 20.84
CA ALA A 194 -18.60 -6.85 20.34
C ALA A 194 -18.45 -7.10 18.83
N LEU A 195 -17.99 -6.09 18.08
CA LEU A 195 -17.64 -6.26 16.67
C LEU A 195 -16.50 -7.26 16.50
N LEU A 196 -15.41 -7.18 17.26
CA LEU A 196 -14.31 -8.14 17.15
C LEU A 196 -14.74 -9.58 17.49
N GLU A 197 -15.61 -9.77 18.47
CA GLU A 197 -16.16 -11.08 18.83
C GLU A 197 -17.01 -11.68 17.71
N GLN A 198 -17.86 -10.87 17.07
CA GLN A 198 -18.63 -11.30 15.91
C GLN A 198 -17.73 -11.81 14.77
N TRP A 199 -16.53 -11.25 14.64
CA TRP A 199 -15.57 -11.52 13.56
C TRP A 199 -14.39 -12.41 14.00
N GLN A 200 -14.47 -13.08 15.15
CA GLN A 200 -13.36 -13.86 15.71
C GLN A 200 -12.83 -14.98 14.78
N HIS A 201 -13.68 -15.50 13.89
CA HIS A 201 -13.30 -16.54 12.93
C HIS A 201 -12.60 -16.00 11.68
N ASN A 202 -12.55 -14.68 11.51
CA ASN A 202 -11.95 -13.98 10.36
C ASN A 202 -10.71 -13.16 10.75
N VAL A 203 -10.19 -13.38 11.95
CA VAL A 203 -9.09 -12.59 12.54
C VAL A 203 -7.85 -12.58 11.63
N GLU A 204 -7.46 -13.70 11.05
CA GLU A 204 -6.33 -13.76 10.12
C GLU A 204 -6.63 -13.04 8.81
N SER A 205 -7.81 -13.28 8.21
CA SER A 205 -8.23 -12.60 6.96
C SER A 205 -8.34 -11.09 7.11
N LEU A 206 -8.64 -10.60 8.31
CA LEU A 206 -8.73 -9.18 8.64
C LEU A 206 -7.42 -8.59 9.19
N SER A 207 -6.35 -9.41 9.30
CA SER A 207 -5.08 -9.02 9.93
C SER A 207 -5.25 -8.47 11.35
N LEU A 208 -6.10 -9.10 12.17
CA LEU A 208 -6.42 -8.74 13.55
C LEU A 208 -5.82 -9.72 14.58
N ASP A 209 -4.85 -10.51 14.15
CA ASP A 209 -4.22 -11.64 14.87
C ASP A 209 -3.36 -11.20 16.07
N SER A 210 -2.99 -9.92 16.12
CA SER A 210 -2.22 -9.34 17.23
C SER A 210 -2.99 -8.25 17.96
N GLY A 211 -2.68 -8.08 19.25
CA GLY A 211 -3.19 -6.97 20.05
C GLY A 211 -2.86 -5.60 19.44
N ALA A 212 -1.65 -5.43 18.89
CA ALA A 212 -1.27 -4.22 18.18
C ALA A 212 -2.16 -3.95 16.96
N ALA A 213 -2.50 -4.97 16.17
CA ALA A 213 -3.38 -4.79 15.02
C ALA A 213 -4.83 -4.44 15.43
N ARG A 214 -5.34 -5.06 16.50
CA ARG A 214 -6.65 -4.70 17.07
C ARG A 214 -6.68 -3.27 17.59
N TYR A 215 -5.62 -2.84 18.28
CA TYR A 215 -5.47 -1.45 18.71
C TYR A 215 -5.50 -0.49 17.52
N GLU A 216 -4.63 -0.67 16.52
CA GLU A 216 -4.54 0.25 15.37
C GLU A 216 -5.85 0.26 14.57
N LYS A 217 -6.51 -0.89 14.42
CA LYS A 217 -7.82 -0.95 13.77
C LYS A 217 -8.87 -0.20 14.57
N GLY A 218 -8.94 -0.40 15.89
CA GLY A 218 -9.83 0.34 16.78
C GLY A 218 -9.59 1.85 16.70
N VAL A 219 -8.33 2.29 16.74
CA VAL A 219 -8.00 3.73 16.61
C VAL A 219 -8.43 4.29 15.25
N SER A 220 -8.27 3.53 14.16
CA SER A 220 -8.66 3.96 12.81
C SER A 220 -10.17 4.14 12.64
N LEU A 221 -10.97 3.48 13.47
CA LEU A 221 -12.43 3.50 13.43
C LEU A 221 -13.05 4.49 14.42
N ILE A 222 -12.24 5.28 15.14
CA ILE A 222 -12.77 6.28 16.08
C ILE A 222 -13.54 7.36 15.28
N PRO A 223 -14.80 7.67 15.64
CA PRO A 223 -15.61 8.63 14.90
C PRO A 223 -14.94 10.00 14.79
N SER A 224 -14.99 10.58 13.60
CA SER A 224 -14.45 11.93 13.35
C SER A 224 -15.16 13.00 14.17
N THR A 225 -16.43 12.77 14.52
CA THR A 225 -17.30 13.60 15.35
C THR A 225 -16.84 13.71 16.81
N PHE A 226 -15.96 12.82 17.28
CA PHE A 226 -15.43 12.90 18.65
C PHE A 226 -14.49 14.10 18.79
N THR A 227 -14.60 14.78 19.94
CA THR A 227 -13.63 15.79 20.36
C THR A 227 -12.26 15.17 20.62
N GLN A 228 -11.19 15.97 20.64
CA GLN A 228 -9.85 15.46 20.92
C GLN A 228 -9.77 14.73 22.26
N LEU A 229 -10.39 15.29 23.31
CA LEU A 229 -10.42 14.66 24.63
C LEU A 229 -11.10 13.27 24.59
N GLN A 230 -12.20 13.14 23.86
CA GLN A 230 -12.89 11.85 23.70
C GLN A 230 -12.03 10.85 22.91
N LYS A 231 -11.35 11.31 21.85
CA LYS A 231 -10.42 10.47 21.07
C LYS A 231 -9.29 9.95 21.96
N ASP A 232 -8.70 10.81 22.78
CA ASP A 232 -7.61 10.44 23.68
C ASP A 232 -8.07 9.46 24.76
N GLN A 233 -9.28 9.66 25.31
CA GLN A 233 -9.89 8.71 26.26
C GLN A 233 -10.11 7.33 25.64
N VAL A 234 -10.67 7.28 24.43
CA VAL A 234 -10.90 6.01 23.71
C VAL A 234 -9.57 5.33 23.38
N LYS A 235 -8.59 6.07 22.86
CA LYS A 235 -7.24 5.54 22.61
C LYS A 235 -6.60 4.94 23.87
N ALA A 236 -6.73 5.62 25.01
CA ALA A 236 -6.19 5.13 26.28
C ALA A 236 -6.86 3.81 26.71
N GLN A 237 -8.19 3.69 26.54
CA GLN A 237 -8.93 2.46 26.83
C GLN A 237 -8.55 1.32 25.88
N LEU A 238 -8.46 1.58 24.57
CA LEU A 238 -8.01 0.62 23.57
C LEU A 238 -6.58 0.13 23.85
N SER A 239 -5.69 1.05 24.21
CA SER A 239 -4.30 0.77 24.57
C SER A 239 -4.24 -0.17 25.77
N ALA A 240 -4.95 0.16 26.86
CA ALA A 240 -5.01 -0.66 28.06
C ALA A 240 -5.56 -2.07 27.81
N LYS A 241 -6.40 -2.25 26.80
CA LYS A 241 -7.01 -3.54 26.48
C LYS A 241 -6.18 -4.42 25.57
N TYR A 242 -5.57 -3.84 24.54
CA TYR A 242 -4.96 -4.63 23.46
C TYR A 242 -3.44 -4.58 23.43
N LEU A 243 -2.81 -3.62 24.11
CA LEU A 243 -1.37 -3.44 24.07
C LEU A 243 -0.72 -3.94 25.36
N ASN A 244 0.49 -4.46 25.23
CA ASN A 244 1.35 -4.68 26.39
C ASN A 244 2.09 -3.38 26.77
N ALA A 245 2.83 -3.41 27.89
CA ALA A 245 3.51 -2.23 28.43
C ALA A 245 4.57 -1.65 27.46
N GLU A 246 5.31 -2.50 26.76
CA GLU A 246 6.33 -2.09 25.78
C GLU A 246 5.69 -1.39 24.58
N GLN A 247 4.62 -1.98 24.03
CA GLN A 247 3.86 -1.42 22.91
C GLN A 247 3.22 -0.09 23.28
N SER A 248 2.63 -0.01 24.48
CA SER A 248 2.02 1.22 25.00
C SER A 248 3.05 2.34 25.13
N ALA A 249 4.23 2.03 25.67
CA ALA A 249 5.33 2.99 25.80
C ALA A 249 5.84 3.47 24.43
N SER A 250 6.00 2.55 23.47
CA SER A 250 6.43 2.87 22.11
C SER A 250 5.43 3.78 21.39
N ILE A 251 4.12 3.54 21.54
CA ILE A 251 3.08 4.36 20.96
C ILE A 251 3.04 5.75 21.61
N ALA A 252 3.12 5.84 22.93
CA ALA A 252 3.17 7.12 23.64
C ALA A 252 4.38 7.97 23.21
N GLN A 253 5.56 7.34 23.07
CA GLN A 253 6.76 8.01 22.56
C GLN A 253 6.55 8.54 21.13
N ARG A 254 5.91 7.75 20.27
CA ARG A 254 5.59 8.14 18.89
C ARG A 254 4.60 9.31 18.86
N GLU A 255 3.55 9.30 19.68
CA GLU A 255 2.60 10.40 19.75
C GLU A 255 3.26 11.70 20.24
N GLN A 256 4.18 11.61 21.21
CA GLN A 256 4.99 12.75 21.64
C GLN A 256 5.91 13.25 20.52
N GLN A 257 6.53 12.34 19.76
CA GLN A 257 7.35 12.70 18.61
C GLN A 257 6.52 13.44 17.54
N VAL A 258 5.34 12.94 17.20
CA VAL A 258 4.44 13.60 16.23
C VAL A 258 4.04 14.98 16.72
N ALA A 259 3.63 15.13 17.98
CA ALA A 259 3.29 16.44 18.55
C ALA A 259 4.48 17.42 18.48
N SER A 260 5.69 16.95 18.76
CA SER A 260 6.91 17.77 18.64
C SER A 260 7.21 18.18 17.19
N GLN A 261 7.00 17.27 16.23
CA GLN A 261 7.17 17.53 14.81
C GLN A 261 6.14 18.53 14.29
N GLU A 262 4.88 18.44 14.71
CA GLU A 262 3.84 19.41 14.34
C GLU A 262 4.17 20.82 14.82
N VAL A 263 4.70 20.96 16.05
CA VAL A 263 5.19 22.25 16.57
C VAL A 263 6.36 22.75 15.73
N GLN A 264 7.29 21.88 15.35
CA GLN A 264 8.42 22.23 14.49
C GLN A 264 7.97 22.68 13.10
N VAL A 265 6.99 22.00 12.48
CA VAL A 265 6.42 22.36 11.17
C VAL A 265 5.73 23.72 11.25
N LYS A 266 4.91 23.98 12.28
CA LYS A 266 4.28 25.29 12.48
C LYS A 266 5.31 26.40 12.65
N SER A 267 6.36 26.15 13.45
CA SER A 267 7.46 27.11 13.63
C SER A 267 8.21 27.38 12.32
N TYR A 268 8.48 26.33 11.53
CA TYR A 268 9.13 26.46 10.23
C TYR A 268 8.30 27.31 9.27
N GLN A 269 7.00 27.01 9.16
CA GLN A 269 6.09 27.73 8.27
C GLN A 269 5.98 29.20 8.65
N SER A 270 5.86 29.52 9.95
CA SER A 270 5.83 30.91 10.44
C SER A 270 7.11 31.66 10.06
N GLN A 271 8.27 31.11 10.39
CA GLN A 271 9.55 31.78 10.13
C GLN A 271 9.87 31.91 8.64
N LEU A 272 9.47 30.93 7.83
CA LEU A 272 9.59 31.01 6.37
C LEU A 272 8.70 32.13 5.81
N SER A 273 7.49 32.29 6.35
CA SER A 273 6.59 33.38 5.97
C SER A 273 7.20 34.74 6.31
N ASP A 274 7.78 34.89 7.50
CA ASP A 274 8.44 36.13 7.94
C ASP A 274 9.64 36.46 7.04
N LEU A 275 10.45 35.45 6.68
CA LEU A 275 11.56 35.61 5.74
C LEU A 275 11.07 36.08 4.37
N LYS A 276 10.04 35.45 3.81
CA LYS A 276 9.47 35.84 2.51
C LYS A 276 8.98 37.28 2.55
N GLN A 277 8.26 37.68 3.59
CA GLN A 277 7.80 39.05 3.75
C GLN A 277 8.96 40.05 3.85
N SER A 278 10.04 39.69 4.56
CA SER A 278 11.26 40.50 4.62
C SER A 278 11.93 40.63 3.24
N LEU A 279 12.01 39.54 2.47
CA LEU A 279 12.56 39.57 1.12
C LEU A 279 11.73 40.47 0.20
N ASP A 280 10.40 40.38 0.25
CA ASP A 280 9.51 41.26 -0.54
C ASP A 280 9.74 42.74 -0.24
N GLN A 281 9.94 43.09 1.03
CA GLN A 281 10.30 44.46 1.43
C GLN A 281 11.69 44.86 0.92
N GLN A 282 12.65 43.93 0.92
CA GLN A 282 13.99 44.16 0.40
C GLN A 282 14.02 44.35 -1.11
N ARG A 283 13.07 43.77 -1.86
CA ARG A 283 12.97 43.97 -3.32
C ARG A 283 12.89 45.46 -3.69
N SER A 284 12.14 46.23 -2.91
CA SER A 284 11.95 47.67 -3.15
C SER A 284 13.11 48.54 -2.62
N THR A 285 14.11 47.95 -1.96
CA THR A 285 15.24 48.65 -1.36
C THR A 285 16.57 48.07 -1.84
N ALA A 286 17.17 47.15 -1.10
CA ALA A 286 18.46 46.52 -1.44
C ALA A 286 18.42 45.77 -2.78
N GLY A 287 17.26 45.21 -3.13
CA GLY A 287 17.03 44.52 -4.39
C GLY A 287 16.74 45.42 -5.58
N SER A 288 16.56 46.74 -5.40
CA SER A 288 16.12 47.62 -6.50
C SER A 288 17.16 47.80 -7.61
N ALA A 289 18.43 47.54 -7.29
CA ALA A 289 19.56 47.59 -8.23
C ALA A 289 19.82 46.26 -8.95
N MET A 290 19.14 45.18 -8.54
CA MET A 290 19.27 43.83 -9.13
C MET A 290 18.25 43.66 -10.26
N SER A 291 18.67 42.98 -11.34
CA SER A 291 17.73 42.45 -12.33
C SER A 291 16.78 41.42 -11.69
N ASP A 292 15.66 41.13 -12.35
CA ASP A 292 14.71 40.13 -11.86
C ASP A 292 15.36 38.74 -11.68
N GLN A 293 16.27 38.37 -12.58
CA GLN A 293 17.00 37.10 -12.50
C GLN A 293 17.96 37.05 -11.29
N GLU A 294 18.72 38.12 -11.05
CA GLU A 294 19.62 38.21 -9.88
C GLU A 294 18.83 38.21 -8.57
N TRP A 295 17.68 38.88 -8.55
CA TRP A 295 16.78 38.90 -7.40
C TRP A 295 16.21 37.51 -7.10
N GLN A 296 15.75 36.79 -8.11
CA GLN A 296 15.22 35.44 -7.94
C GLN A 296 16.29 34.49 -7.39
N GLN A 297 17.51 34.53 -7.94
CA GLN A 297 18.64 33.73 -7.44
C GLN A 297 18.98 34.07 -5.98
N TYR A 298 18.94 35.35 -5.61
CA TYR A 298 19.15 35.79 -4.24
C TYR A 298 18.06 35.24 -3.28
N VAL A 299 16.78 35.33 -3.66
CA VAL A 299 15.66 34.80 -2.86
C VAL A 299 15.77 33.30 -2.68
N GLU A 300 16.07 32.55 -3.74
CA GLU A 300 16.25 31.09 -3.67
C GLU A 300 17.40 30.71 -2.73
N GLN A 301 18.53 31.44 -2.80
CA GLN A 301 19.65 31.25 -1.90
C GLN A 301 19.27 31.49 -0.44
N GLN A 302 18.57 32.60 -0.13
CA GLN A 302 18.14 32.93 1.23
C GLN A 302 17.17 31.88 1.80
N ILE A 303 16.22 31.39 1.00
CA ILE A 303 15.31 30.32 1.41
C ILE A 303 16.07 29.01 1.64
N SER A 304 17.06 28.69 0.79
CA SER A 304 17.90 27.49 0.92
C SER A 304 18.75 27.51 2.20
N GLU A 305 19.39 28.65 2.49
CA GLU A 305 20.16 28.88 3.71
C GLU A 305 19.27 28.76 4.95
N PHE A 306 18.10 29.39 4.93
CA PHE A 306 17.12 29.28 6.00
C PHE A 306 16.71 27.83 6.26
N ARG A 307 16.36 27.05 5.22
CA ARG A 307 16.00 25.64 5.35
C ARG A 307 17.12 24.84 6.01
N THR A 308 18.33 25.00 5.52
CA THR A 308 19.51 24.29 6.05
C THR A 308 19.72 24.63 7.52
N HIS A 309 19.69 25.91 7.88
CA HIS A 309 19.86 26.33 9.27
C HIS A 309 18.75 25.83 10.18
N PHE A 310 17.49 25.91 9.74
CA PHE A 310 16.34 25.51 10.55
C PHE A 310 16.40 24.02 10.94
N PHE A 311 16.86 23.15 10.04
CA PHE A 311 16.92 21.71 10.28
C PHE A 311 18.27 21.20 10.82
N THR A 312 19.34 22.00 10.78
CA THR A 312 20.68 21.60 11.29
C THR A 312 20.90 21.96 12.77
N TYR A 313 20.21 22.98 13.29
CA TYR A 313 20.40 23.45 14.68
C TYR A 313 19.52 22.73 15.73
N LYS A 314 19.27 21.43 15.58
CA LYS A 314 18.57 20.62 16.59
C LYS A 314 19.23 19.27 16.85
#